data_AF-A0A496TG47-F1
#
_entry.id   AF-A0A496TG47-F1
#
_cell.length_a   1.000
_cell.length_b   1.000
_cell.length_c   1.000
_cell.angle_alpha   90.00
_cell.angle_beta   90.00
_cell.angle_gamma   90.00
#
_symmetry.space_group_name_H-M   'P 1'
#
loop_
_entity.id
_entity.type
_entity.pdbx_description
1 polymer ?
#
loop_
_entity_poly.entity_id
_entity_poly.type
_entity_poly.pdbx_seq_one_letter_code
_entity_poly.pdbx_strand_id
1 'polypeptide(L)' 'MAAEFRNISIPTSLYEKIEEKIKGTNFSSVASFVTYILGKVVAENDATETLSQEEEEQIKQKLQSLGYIE' A
#
# COMPACT_ATOMS: atom_id res chain seq x y z
N MET A 1 12.67 -8.09 -17.27
CA MET A 1 13.21 -7.35 -16.12
C MET A 1 13.45 -8.36 -15.01
N ALA A 2 14.69 -8.49 -14.53
CA ALA A 2 14.97 -9.32 -13.36
C ALA A 2 14.41 -8.60 -12.13
N ALA A 3 13.55 -9.28 -11.36
CA ALA A 3 13.13 -8.75 -10.07
C ALA A 3 14.36 -8.72 -9.16
N GLU A 4 14.71 -7.55 -8.64
CA GLU A 4 15.74 -7.41 -7.63
C GLU A 4 15.16 -7.80 -6.27
N PHE A 5 15.78 -8.76 -5.59
CA PHE A 5 15.36 -9.24 -4.28
C PHE A 5 16.33 -8.76 -3.21
N ARG A 6 15.78 -8.28 -2.08
CA ARG A 6 16.57 -8.02 -0.86
C ARG A 6 16.14 -8.98 0.25
N ASN A 7 17.13 -9.47 1.00
CA ASN A 7 16.88 -10.28 2.20
C ASN A 7 16.58 -9.37 3.39
N ILE A 8 15.48 -9.67 4.08
CA ILE A 8 15.10 -9.04 5.35
C ILE A 8 15.10 -10.11 6.45
N SER A 9 15.66 -9.78 7.60
CA SER A 9 15.52 -10.62 8.80
C SER A 9 14.28 -10.19 9.56
N ILE A 10 13.36 -11.12 9.74
CA ILE A 10 12.16 -10.95 10.56
C ILE A 10 12.25 -11.85 11.79
N PRO A 11 11.71 -11.42 12.94
CA PRO A 11 11.64 -12.25 14.14
C PRO A 11 10.92 -13.57 13.86
N THR A 12 11.44 -14.66 14.40
CA THR A 12 10.85 -16.00 14.24
C THR A 12 9.39 -16.03 14.68
N SER A 13 9.05 -15.32 15.75
CA SER A 13 7.68 -15.22 16.26
C SER A 13 6.70 -14.56 15.28
N LEU A 14 7.17 -13.63 14.44
CA LEU A 14 6.33 -13.04 13.39
C LEU A 14 6.23 -13.98 12.20
N TYR A 15 7.31 -14.65 11.83
CA TYR A 15 7.32 -15.64 10.76
C TYR A 15 6.32 -16.77 11.04
N GLU A 16 6.32 -17.35 12.24
CA GLU A 16 5.39 -18.42 12.63
C GLU A 16 3.93 -17.98 12.56
N LYS A 17 3.61 -16.79 13.08
CA LYS A 17 2.25 -16.23 13.00
C LYS A 17 1.79 -16.02 11.56
N ILE A 18 2.70 -15.59 10.68
CA ILE A 18 2.39 -15.41 9.27
C ILE A 18 2.21 -16.77 8.60
N GLU A 19 3.07 -17.75 8.91
CA GLU A 19 2.99 -19.11 8.40
C GLU A 19 1.64 -19.76 8.75
N GLU A 20 1.19 -19.63 10.00
CA GLU A 20 -0.14 -20.10 10.41
C GLU A 20 -1.27 -19.36 9.68
N LYS A 21 -1.13 -18.05 9.48
CA LYS A 21 -2.12 -17.26 8.70
C LYS A 21 -2.20 -17.69 7.24
N ILE A 22 -1.10 -18.09 6.61
CA ILE A 22 -1.10 -18.45 5.19
C ILE A 22 -1.51 -19.90 4.92
N LYS A 23 -1.44 -20.81 5.91
CA LYS A 23 -1.78 -22.25 5.75
C LYS A 23 -3.19 -22.54 5.23
N GLY A 24 -4.11 -21.58 5.27
CA GLY A 24 -5.46 -21.68 4.71
C GLY A 24 -5.74 -20.79 3.51
N THR A 25 -4.70 -20.18 2.92
CA THR A 25 -4.83 -19.20 1.84
C THR A 25 -4.17 -19.70 0.55
N ASN A 26 -4.44 -19.02 -0.57
CA ASN A 26 -3.78 -19.30 -1.85
C ASN A 26 -2.30 -18.85 -1.90
N PHE A 27 -1.71 -18.39 -0.80
CA PHE A 27 -0.32 -17.99 -0.77
C PHE A 27 0.58 -19.22 -0.58
N SER A 28 1.41 -19.50 -1.59
CA SER A 28 2.34 -20.63 -1.58
C SER A 28 3.63 -20.34 -0.79
N SER A 29 3.87 -19.09 -0.36
CA SER A 29 5.06 -18.71 0.40
C SER A 29 4.84 -17.46 1.25
N VAL A 30 5.51 -17.41 2.40
CA VAL A 30 5.54 -16.24 3.30
C VAL A 30 6.06 -15.00 2.57
N ALA A 31 7.08 -15.17 1.73
CA ALA A 31 7.61 -14.08 0.90
C ALA A 31 6.53 -13.44 0.01
N SER A 32 5.72 -14.24 -0.67
CA SER A 32 4.64 -13.73 -1.54
C SER A 32 3.58 -12.97 -0.76
N PHE A 33 3.22 -13.46 0.43
CA PHE A 33 2.27 -12.79 1.31
C PHE A 33 2.82 -11.43 1.80
N VAL A 34 4.09 -11.40 2.23
CA VAL A 34 4.74 -10.16 2.69
C VAL A 34 4.85 -9.16 1.55
N THR A 35 5.26 -9.59 0.34
CA THR A 35 5.31 -8.72 -0.84
C THR A 35 3.94 -8.13 -1.19
N TYR A 36 2.87 -8.93 -1.12
CA TYR A 36 1.52 -8.45 -1.37
C TYR A 36 1.08 -7.40 -0.35
N ILE A 37 1.30 -7.65 0.94
CA ILE A 37 0.94 -6.70 2.01
C ILE A 37 1.76 -5.42 1.90
N LEU A 38 3.08 -5.52 1.70
CA LEU A 38 3.94 -4.35 1.53
C LEU A 38 3.53 -3.52 0.31
N GLY A 39 3.28 -4.17 -0.83
CA GLY A 39 2.81 -3.49 -2.03
C GLY A 39 1.48 -2.76 -1.81
N LYS A 40 0.55 -3.39 -1.06
CA LYS A 40 -0.72 -2.77 -0.73
C LYS A 40 -0.56 -1.56 0.20
N VAL A 41 0.26 -1.68 1.25
CA VAL A 41 0.50 -0.59 2.21
C VAL A 41 1.20 0.60 1.56
N VAL A 42 2.18 0.33 0.68
CA VAL A 42 2.86 1.38 -0.09
C VAL A 42 1.87 2.04 -1.05
N ALA A 43 1.09 1.27 -1.81
CA ALA A 43 0.09 1.83 -2.73
C ALA A 43 -0.99 2.63 -2.00
N GLU A 44 -1.42 2.21 -0.79
CA GLU A 44 -2.33 3.00 0.04
C GLU A 44 -1.66 4.28 0.56
N ASN A 45 -0.37 4.25 0.92
CA ASN A 45 0.36 5.47 1.29
C ASN A 45 0.54 6.44 0.12
N ASP A 46 1.03 5.95 -1.03
CA ASP A 46 1.14 6.73 -2.27
C ASP A 46 -0.21 7.30 -2.70
N ALA A 47 -1.30 6.52 -2.61
CA ALA A 47 -2.63 7.01 -2.89
C ALA A 47 -3.04 8.10 -1.89
N THR A 48 -2.78 7.95 -0.59
CA THR A 48 -3.09 8.99 0.39
C THR A 48 -2.23 10.24 0.25
N GLU A 49 -0.97 10.13 -0.18
CA GLU A 49 -0.09 11.27 -0.43
C GLU A 49 -0.43 11.99 -1.75
N THR A 50 -0.82 11.25 -2.79
CA THR A 50 -1.23 11.83 -4.09
C THR A 50 -2.64 12.43 -4.07
N LEU A 51 -3.59 11.84 -3.34
CA LEU A 51 -4.95 12.37 -3.18
C LEU A 51 -5.02 13.59 -2.25
N SER A 52 -4.11 13.76 -1.28
CA SER A 52 -4.32 14.72 -0.19
C SER A 52 -3.78 16.13 -0.42
N GLN A 53 -2.97 16.41 -1.45
CA GLN A 53 -2.44 17.76 -1.70
C GLN A 53 -2.82 18.32 -3.06
N GLU A 54 -2.77 17.51 -4.12
CA GLU A 54 -2.98 18.02 -5.48
C GLU A 54 -4.46 18.06 -5.87
N GLU A 55 -5.27 17.10 -5.40
CA GLU A 55 -6.70 17.04 -5.73
C GLU A 55 -7.53 18.03 -4.91
N GLU A 56 -7.18 18.30 -3.65
CA GLU A 56 -7.90 19.28 -2.82
C GLU A 56 -7.78 20.71 -3.38
N GLU A 57 -6.62 21.05 -3.93
CA GLU A 57 -6.35 22.38 -4.50
C GLU A 57 -7.04 22.55 -5.87
N GLN A 58 -7.01 21.52 -6.71
CA GLN A 58 -7.74 21.52 -7.98
C GLN A 58 -9.26 21.55 -7.80
N ILE A 59 -9.79 20.85 -6.79
CA ILE A 59 -11.22 20.88 -6.47
C ILE A 59 -11.63 22.26 -5.94
N LYS A 60 -10.82 22.92 -5.09
CA LYS A 60 -11.07 24.30 -4.64
C LYS A 60 -11.05 25.31 -5.80
N GLN A 61 -10.05 25.23 -6.69
CA GLN A 61 -9.95 26.09 -7.88
C GLN A 61 -11.13 25.90 -8.85
N LYS A 62 -11.59 24.65 -9.01
CA LYS A 62 -12.71 24.31 -9.89
C LYS A 62 -14.06 24.71 -9.29
N LEU A 63 -14.21 24.64 -7.97
CA LEU A 63 -15.40 25.12 -7.26
C LEU A 63 -15.46 26.66 -7.21
N GLN A 64 -14.33 27.36 -7.05
CA GLN A 64 -14.26 28.83 -7.18
C GLN A 64 -14.62 29.31 -8.58
N SER A 65 -14.13 28.64 -9.63
CA SER A 65 -14.44 29.00 -11.02
C SER A 65 -15.92 28.80 -11.40
N LEU A 66 -16.66 27.99 -10.63
CA LEU A 66 -18.08 27.75 -10.85
C LEU A 66 -18.98 28.63 -9.97
N GLY A 67 -18.42 29.51 -9.13
CA GLY A 67 -19.16 30.55 -8.42
C GLY A 67 -20.13 30.06 -7.33
N TYR A 68 -19.88 28.89 -6.74
CA TYR A 68 -20.73 28.33 -5.67
C TYR A 68 -20.31 28.75 -4.25
N ILE A 69 -19.29 29.60 -4.11
CA ILE A 69 -18.86 30.20 -2.85
C ILE A 69 -18.34 31.61 -3.17
N GLU A 70 -18.89 32.64 -2.53
CA GLU A 70 -18.26 33.99 -2.46
C GLU A 70 -16.99 33.97 -1.61
#